data_AF-A0A2W5K2C7-F1
#
_entry.id   AF-A0A2W5K2C7-F1
#
_cell.length_a   1.000
_cell.length_b   1.000
_cell.length_c   1.000
_cell.angle_alpha   90.00
_cell.angle_beta   90.00
_cell.angle_gamma   90.00
#
_symmetry.space_group_name_H-M   'P 1'
#
loop_
_entity.id
_entity.type
_entity.pdbx_description
1 polymer ?
#
loop_
_entity_poly.entity_id
_entity_poly.type
_entity_poly.pdbx_seq_one_letter_code
_entity_poly.pdbx_strand_id
1 'polypeptide(L)'
;MENIAPLSLTDEDAQPVSAAPSLSGVAAGLARGVCRYFAAAGYGCLLETPLRSGRRADVMALGPKGEVVIVEIKSGPQDFRTDRKWRDYAEFCDRFYFAVGSDFPQPLIPVDVGLILADRYGATAIREGPVHGLAGARRKAVTLRFARLSALRLQATVDPGAMMAL
;
A
#
# COMPACT_ATOMS: atom_id res chain seq x y z
N MET A 1 -18.74 -38.50 15.77
CA MET A 1 -19.40 -37.26 15.34
C MET A 1 -18.95 -36.17 16.30
N GLU A 2 -17.79 -35.57 16.04
CA GLU A 2 -17.29 -34.44 16.83
C GLU A 2 -17.89 -33.14 16.30
N ASN A 3 -18.46 -32.38 17.22
CA ASN A 3 -19.20 -31.17 16.96
C ASN A 3 -18.20 -30.00 16.86
N ILE A 4 -17.98 -29.50 15.64
CA ILE A 4 -17.10 -28.34 15.39
C ILE A 4 -17.89 -27.09 15.78
N ALA A 5 -17.47 -26.42 16.86
CA ALA A 5 -18.03 -25.13 17.26
C ALA A 5 -17.76 -24.07 16.16
N PRO A 6 -18.69 -23.13 15.91
CA PRO A 6 -18.48 -22.10 14.91
C PRO A 6 -17.40 -21.12 15.37
N LEU A 7 -16.39 -20.89 14.53
CA LEU A 7 -15.46 -19.77 14.73
C LEU A 7 -16.25 -18.46 14.73
N SER A 8 -16.24 -17.76 15.86
CA SER A 8 -16.73 -16.40 15.98
C SER A 8 -15.89 -15.47 15.10
N LEU A 9 -16.48 -14.99 14.01
CA LEU A 9 -15.99 -13.83 13.27
C LEU A 9 -16.35 -12.59 14.08
N THR A 10 -15.55 -12.22 15.07
CA THR A 10 -15.66 -10.89 15.65
C THR A 10 -14.91 -9.91 14.75
N ASP A 11 -15.65 -8.94 14.21
CA ASP A 11 -15.18 -7.82 13.38
C ASP A 11 -14.33 -6.80 14.17
N GLU A 12 -13.57 -7.23 15.19
CA GLU A 12 -12.97 -6.33 16.19
C GLU A 12 -11.66 -5.64 15.76
N ASP A 13 -11.13 -5.91 14.57
CA ASP A 13 -9.90 -5.26 14.06
C ASP A 13 -10.16 -4.23 12.93
N ALA A 14 -11.43 -3.91 12.64
CA ALA A 14 -11.75 -2.88 11.65
C ALA A 14 -11.55 -1.48 12.25
N GLN A 15 -10.31 -0.98 12.20
CA GLN A 15 -10.04 0.44 12.43
C GLN A 15 -10.92 1.30 11.50
N PRO A 16 -11.56 2.37 12.00
CA PRO A 16 -12.41 3.22 11.17
C PRO A 16 -11.61 3.76 9.99
N VAL A 17 -12.13 3.55 8.78
CA VAL A 17 -11.55 4.07 7.54
C VAL A 17 -11.69 5.60 7.54
N SER A 18 -10.66 6.30 8.00
CA SER A 18 -10.56 7.75 7.81
C SER A 18 -10.65 8.07 6.31
N ALA A 19 -11.58 8.95 5.93
CA ALA A 19 -11.78 9.37 4.54
C ALA A 19 -10.64 10.26 4.01
N ALA A 20 -9.92 10.95 4.91
CA ALA A 20 -8.75 11.75 4.55
C ALA A 20 -7.45 10.95 4.76
N PRO A 21 -6.51 10.97 3.78
CA PRO A 21 -5.22 10.31 3.95
C PRO A 21 -4.41 10.97 5.07
N SER A 22 -3.83 10.17 5.96
CA SER A 22 -2.99 10.64 7.07
C SER A 22 -1.61 11.14 6.62
N LEU A 23 -1.20 10.78 5.40
CA LEU A 23 0.01 11.30 4.76
C LEU A 23 -0.10 12.81 4.57
N SER A 24 0.90 13.55 5.05
CA SER A 24 0.94 15.01 4.99
C SER A 24 2.31 15.50 4.54
N GLY A 25 2.40 16.80 4.19
CA GLY A 25 3.66 17.46 3.83
C GLY A 25 4.44 16.73 2.74
N VAL A 26 5.73 16.46 3.02
CA VAL A 26 6.63 15.77 2.09
C VAL A 26 6.10 14.38 1.73
N ALA A 27 5.60 13.61 2.69
CA ALA A 27 5.12 12.26 2.45
C ALA A 27 3.94 12.22 1.46
N ALA A 28 2.98 13.15 1.60
CA ALA A 28 1.88 13.29 0.65
C ALA A 28 2.36 13.64 -0.76
N GLY A 29 3.39 14.49 -0.86
CA GLY A 29 4.05 14.80 -2.12
C GLY A 29 4.63 13.55 -2.79
N LEU A 30 5.46 12.79 -2.06
CA LEU A 30 6.06 11.56 -2.56
C LEU A 30 5.00 10.54 -3.01
N ALA A 31 3.97 10.30 -2.20
CA ALA A 31 2.87 9.40 -2.52
C ALA A 31 2.16 9.81 -3.82
N ARG A 32 1.95 11.12 -4.02
CA ARG A 32 1.36 11.63 -5.27
C ARG A 32 2.24 11.35 -6.49
N GLY A 33 3.54 11.58 -6.39
CA GLY A 33 4.50 11.27 -7.45
C GLY A 33 4.51 9.79 -7.81
N VAL A 34 4.53 8.93 -6.79
CA VAL A 34 4.46 7.47 -6.93
C VAL A 34 3.17 7.05 -7.64
N CYS A 35 2.01 7.56 -7.21
CA CYS A 35 0.74 7.25 -7.85
C CYS A 35 0.72 7.68 -9.32
N ARG A 36 1.31 8.83 -9.67
CA ARG A 36 1.43 9.29 -11.07
C ARG A 36 2.31 8.37 -11.90
N TYR A 37 3.44 7.93 -11.36
CA TYR A 37 4.33 6.97 -12.00
C TYR A 37 3.62 5.66 -12.33
N PHE A 38 2.92 5.08 -11.35
CA PHE A 38 2.17 3.84 -11.56
C PHE A 38 0.97 4.03 -12.50
N ALA A 39 0.25 5.14 -12.41
CA ALA A 39 -0.85 5.46 -13.32
C ALA A 39 -0.37 5.58 -14.78
N ALA A 40 0.80 6.18 -15.01
CA ALA A 40 1.40 6.25 -16.35
C ALA A 40 1.76 4.86 -16.92
N ALA A 41 2.00 3.88 -16.05
CA ALA A 41 2.23 2.48 -16.40
C ALA A 41 0.94 1.63 -16.46
N GLY A 42 -0.24 2.25 -16.31
CA GLY A 42 -1.54 1.55 -16.37
C GLY A 42 -1.97 0.87 -15.07
N TYR A 43 -1.36 1.21 -13.94
CA TYR A 43 -1.74 0.69 -12.62
C TYR A 43 -2.80 1.58 -11.95
N GLY A 44 -3.70 0.97 -11.19
CA GLY A 44 -4.53 1.68 -10.23
C GLY A 44 -3.85 1.75 -8.86
N CYS A 45 -3.93 2.87 -8.15
CA CYS A 45 -3.33 3.04 -6.83
C CYS A 45 -4.35 3.30 -5.73
N LEU A 46 -4.08 2.76 -4.53
CA LEU A 46 -4.73 3.13 -3.29
C LEU A 46 -3.68 3.56 -2.26
N LEU A 47 -3.94 4.68 -1.60
CA LEU A 47 -3.14 5.10 -0.46
C LEU A 47 -3.60 4.39 0.82
N GLU A 48 -2.70 4.17 1.76
CA GLU A 48 -3.04 3.71 3.12
C GLU A 48 -3.94 2.46 3.13
N THR A 49 -3.48 1.40 2.48
CA THR A 49 -4.25 0.15 2.33
C THR A 49 -4.01 -0.77 3.53
N PRO A 50 -5.03 -1.09 4.35
CA PRO A 50 -4.88 -1.99 5.49
C PRO A 50 -4.64 -3.44 5.04
N LEU A 51 -3.68 -4.11 5.64
CA LEU A 51 -3.30 -5.49 5.37
C LEU A 51 -3.81 -6.42 6.48
N ARG A 52 -3.89 -7.71 6.19
CA ARG A 52 -4.34 -8.73 7.18
C ARG A 52 -3.37 -8.88 8.36
N SER A 53 -2.13 -8.41 8.23
CA SER A 53 -1.15 -8.36 9.31
C SER A 53 -1.40 -7.26 10.35
N GLY A 54 -2.46 -6.45 10.18
CA GLY A 54 -2.70 -5.23 10.97
C GLY A 54 -1.80 -4.05 10.56
N ARG A 55 -0.96 -4.24 9.53
CA ARG A 55 -0.15 -3.17 8.92
C ARG A 55 -0.98 -2.35 7.92
N ARG A 56 -0.44 -1.22 7.50
CA ARG A 56 -1.04 -0.37 6.46
C ARG A 56 0.04 -0.01 5.46
N ALA A 57 -0.16 -0.37 4.19
CA ALA A 57 0.74 0.01 3.11
C ALA A 57 0.48 1.46 2.71
N ASP A 58 1.52 2.29 2.61
CA ASP A 58 1.37 3.70 2.23
C ASP A 58 0.79 3.85 0.82
N VAL A 59 1.32 3.08 -0.14
CA VAL A 59 0.73 2.93 -1.49
C VAL A 59 0.66 1.45 -1.84
N MET A 60 -0.52 1.01 -2.26
CA MET A 60 -0.71 -0.25 -2.97
C MET A 60 -1.09 0.06 -4.42
N ALA A 61 -0.39 -0.54 -5.38
CA ALA A 61 -0.70 -0.43 -6.80
C ALA A 61 -1.09 -1.80 -7.37
N LEU A 62 -2.14 -1.81 -8.21
CA LEU A 62 -2.65 -3.00 -8.89
C LEU A 62 -2.49 -2.83 -10.41
N GLY A 63 -1.70 -3.71 -11.01
CA GLY A 63 -1.42 -3.73 -12.44
C GLY A 63 -2.50 -4.41 -13.28
N PRO A 64 -2.48 -4.22 -14.60
CA PRO A 64 -3.50 -4.74 -15.51
C PRO A 64 -3.53 -6.27 -15.62
N LYS A 65 -2.46 -6.97 -15.22
CA LYS A 65 -2.41 -8.45 -15.16
C LYS A 65 -2.60 -8.97 -13.73
N GLY A 66 -2.96 -8.09 -12.80
CA GLY A 66 -3.16 -8.42 -11.39
C GLY A 66 -1.87 -8.42 -10.57
N GLU A 67 -0.80 -7.77 -11.06
CA GLU A 67 0.41 -7.52 -10.30
C GLU A 67 0.11 -6.62 -9.10
N VAL A 68 0.56 -7.00 -7.91
CA VAL A 68 0.40 -6.20 -6.70
C VAL A 68 1.74 -5.62 -6.31
N VAL A 69 1.82 -4.31 -6.21
CA VAL A 69 3.02 -3.60 -5.75
C VAL A 69 2.69 -2.88 -4.45
N ILE A 70 3.59 -2.95 -3.47
CA ILE A 70 3.55 -2.12 -2.27
C ILE A 70 4.72 -1.15 -2.31
N VAL A 71 4.44 0.12 -1.97
CA VAL A 71 5.45 1.16 -1.81
C VAL A 71 5.28 1.78 -0.44
N GLU A 72 6.35 1.78 0.35
CA GLU A 72 6.43 2.52 1.61
C GLU A 72 7.14 3.87 1.39
N ILE A 73 6.50 4.95 1.81
CA ILE A 73 7.05 6.30 1.69
C ILE A 73 7.98 6.55 2.88
N LYS A 74 9.21 7.01 2.61
CA LYS A 74 10.11 7.50 3.67
C LYS A 74 10.43 8.96 3.44
N SER A 75 9.81 9.81 4.26
CA SER A 75 9.97 11.26 4.21
C SER A 75 11.35 11.75 4.71
N GLY A 76 12.08 10.90 5.43
CA GLY A 76 13.45 11.14 5.85
C GLY A 76 14.11 9.93 6.53
N PRO A 77 15.42 9.98 6.81
CA PRO A 77 16.17 8.84 7.34
C PRO A 77 15.62 8.24 8.65
N GLN A 78 15.01 9.07 9.50
CA GLN A 78 14.46 8.62 10.78
C GLN A 78 13.27 7.69 10.58
N ASP A 79 12.35 8.04 9.66
CA ASP A 79 11.19 7.25 9.28
C ASP A 79 11.60 5.82 8.89
N PHE A 80 12.64 5.70 8.04
CA PHE A 80 13.22 4.42 7.66
C PHE A 80 13.80 3.65 8.85
N ARG A 81 14.57 4.31 9.72
CA ARG A 81 15.19 3.64 10.88
C ARG A 81 14.17 3.15 11.91
N THR A 82 13.01 3.79 12.00
CA THR A 82 11.93 3.39 12.90
C THR A 82 11.04 2.29 12.33
N ASP A 83 10.99 2.15 11.01
CA ASP A 83 10.27 1.09 10.35
C ASP A 83 11.05 -0.23 10.41
N ARG A 84 10.77 -1.02 11.44
CA ARG A 84 11.44 -2.32 11.67
C ARG A 84 10.70 -3.51 11.07
N LYS A 85 9.52 -3.28 10.48
CA LYS A 85 8.58 -4.35 10.10
C LYS A 85 8.22 -4.35 8.62
N TRP A 86 8.88 -3.50 7.83
CA TRP A 86 8.66 -3.44 6.39
C TRP A 86 8.82 -4.79 5.66
N ARG A 87 9.64 -5.70 6.19
CA ARG A 87 9.82 -7.04 5.59
C ARG A 87 8.53 -7.85 5.54
N ASP A 88 7.60 -7.60 6.46
CA ASP A 88 6.30 -8.27 6.51
C ASP A 88 5.45 -7.96 5.25
N TYR A 89 5.73 -6.85 4.56
CA TYR A 89 5.00 -6.45 3.35
C TYR A 89 5.25 -7.35 2.14
N ALA A 90 6.39 -8.05 2.10
CA ALA A 90 6.74 -8.95 1.01
C ALA A 90 5.72 -10.09 0.84
N GLU A 91 5.00 -10.48 1.91
CA GLU A 91 3.93 -11.48 1.82
C GLU A 91 2.63 -10.97 1.17
N PHE A 92 2.55 -9.68 0.85
CA PHE A 92 1.32 -9.03 0.37
C PHE A 92 1.50 -8.35 -0.99
N CYS A 93 2.68 -8.46 -1.62
CA CYS A 93 2.95 -7.92 -2.93
C CYS A 93 3.85 -8.84 -3.77
N ASP A 94 3.77 -8.69 -5.09
CA ASP A 94 4.72 -9.27 -6.03
C ASP A 94 6.05 -8.52 -6.05
N ARG A 95 6.01 -7.24 -5.65
CA ARG A 95 7.18 -6.38 -5.59
C ARG A 95 7.02 -5.31 -4.52
N PHE A 96 8.08 -5.09 -3.77
CA PHE A 96 8.15 -4.08 -2.72
C PHE A 96 9.14 -2.98 -3.10
N TYR A 97 8.75 -1.71 -2.86
CA TYR A 97 9.63 -0.55 -3.00
C TYR A 97 9.60 0.30 -1.73
N PHE A 98 10.72 0.98 -1.48
CA PHE A 98 10.67 2.27 -0.80
C PHE A 98 10.57 3.40 -1.82
N ALA A 99 9.86 4.47 -1.48
CA ALA A 99 9.91 5.72 -2.21
C ALA A 99 10.40 6.87 -1.31
N VAL A 100 11.36 7.63 -1.81
CA VAL A 100 12.06 8.68 -1.07
C VAL A 100 12.27 9.93 -1.93
N GLY A 101 12.56 11.06 -1.29
CA GLY A 101 12.97 12.28 -1.99
C GLY A 101 14.42 12.21 -2.50
N SER A 102 14.79 13.14 -3.40
CA SER A 102 16.14 13.22 -3.98
C SER A 102 17.26 13.32 -2.95
N ASP A 103 16.99 14.00 -1.85
CA ASP A 103 17.99 14.31 -0.81
C ASP A 103 18.11 13.19 0.24
N PHE A 104 17.31 12.12 0.10
CA PHE A 104 17.39 10.98 0.99
C PHE A 104 18.70 10.20 0.74
N PRO A 105 19.45 9.82 1.79
CA PRO A 105 20.67 9.02 1.65
C PRO A 105 20.34 7.60 1.18
N GLN A 106 20.30 7.41 -0.14
CA GLN A 106 19.95 6.15 -0.82
C GLN A 106 20.71 4.91 -0.31
N PRO A 107 22.01 5.00 0.10
CA PRO A 107 22.71 3.85 0.66
C PRO A 107 22.12 3.30 1.96
N LEU A 108 21.21 4.01 2.64
CA LEU A 108 20.48 3.46 3.78
C LEU A 108 19.46 2.39 3.37
N ILE A 109 18.94 2.47 2.14
CA ILE A 109 17.93 1.53 1.66
C ILE A 109 18.61 0.22 1.25
N PRO A 110 18.16 -0.93 1.76
CA PRO A 110 18.72 -2.24 1.41
C PRO A 110 18.72 -2.48 -0.11
N VAL A 111 19.77 -3.14 -0.61
CA VAL A 111 19.97 -3.36 -2.05
C VAL A 111 19.01 -4.40 -2.63
N ASP A 112 18.43 -5.25 -1.79
CA ASP A 112 17.48 -6.32 -2.10
C ASP A 112 16.02 -5.85 -2.18
N VAL A 113 15.77 -4.54 -2.11
CA VAL A 113 14.44 -3.95 -2.31
C VAL A 113 14.44 -2.91 -3.42
N GLY A 114 13.27 -2.70 -4.02
CA GLY A 114 13.09 -1.66 -5.01
C GLY A 114 13.24 -0.27 -4.40
N LEU A 115 13.71 0.68 -5.21
CA LEU A 115 13.84 2.08 -4.80
C LEU A 115 13.29 3.01 -5.87
N ILE A 116 12.38 3.87 -5.45
CA ILE A 116 11.78 4.94 -6.25
C ILE A 116 12.25 6.28 -5.69
N LEU A 117 12.72 7.16 -6.57
CA LEU A 117 12.83 8.59 -6.26
C LEU A 117 11.55 9.27 -6.69
N ALA A 118 10.97 10.08 -5.80
CA ALA A 118 9.71 10.76 -6.03
C ALA A 118 9.73 12.21 -5.55
N ASP A 119 8.81 12.99 -6.08
CA ASP A 119 8.41 14.28 -5.54
C ASP A 119 6.89 14.47 -5.75
N ARG A 120 6.36 15.68 -5.54
CA ARG A 120 4.93 15.95 -5.75
C ARG A 120 4.48 15.85 -7.21
N TYR A 121 5.40 15.85 -8.16
CA TYR A 121 5.13 15.95 -9.59
C TYR A 121 5.22 14.60 -10.30
N GLY A 122 6.14 13.73 -9.89
CA GLY A 122 6.32 12.42 -10.50
C GLY A 122 7.27 11.54 -9.70
N ALA A 123 7.65 10.43 -10.30
CA ALA A 123 8.60 9.50 -9.70
C ALA A 123 9.34 8.68 -10.77
N THR A 124 10.44 8.04 -10.38
CA THR A 124 11.22 7.14 -11.23
C THR A 124 11.78 6.01 -10.37
N ALA A 125 11.60 4.77 -10.81
CA ALA A 125 12.28 3.62 -10.23
C ALA A 125 13.76 3.66 -10.64
N ILE A 126 14.64 3.86 -9.66
CA ILE A 126 16.11 3.87 -9.87
C ILE A 126 16.73 2.51 -9.55
N ARG A 127 15.97 1.63 -8.89
CA ARG A 127 16.31 0.23 -8.66
C ARG A 127 15.04 -0.60 -8.68
N GLU A 128 15.02 -1.61 -9.54
CA GLU A 128 13.95 -2.60 -9.55
C GLU A 128 14.11 -3.56 -8.37
N GLY A 129 13.04 -3.74 -7.59
CA GLY A 129 13.02 -4.75 -6.52
C GLY A 129 12.91 -6.17 -7.08
N PRO A 130 13.29 -7.21 -6.33
CA PRO A 130 13.07 -8.59 -6.76
C PRO A 130 11.57 -8.86 -6.99
N VAL A 131 11.26 -9.72 -7.97
CA VAL A 131 9.90 -10.22 -8.17
C VAL A 131 9.72 -11.47 -7.32
N HIS A 132 8.73 -11.44 -6.43
CA HIS A 132 8.36 -12.57 -5.60
C HIS A 132 6.85 -12.80 -5.72
N GLY A 133 6.46 -13.69 -6.63
CA GLY A 133 5.06 -13.90 -6.96
C GLY A 133 4.21 -14.32 -5.78
N LEU A 134 3.09 -13.63 -5.57
CA LEU A 134 2.10 -14.04 -4.58
C LEU A 134 1.46 -15.39 -4.93
N ALA A 135 1.35 -16.26 -3.92
CA ALA A 135 0.53 -17.46 -4.00
C ALA A 135 -0.92 -17.10 -4.40
N GLY A 136 -1.57 -17.94 -5.22
CA GLY A 136 -2.87 -17.61 -5.81
C GLY A 136 -3.96 -17.22 -4.80
N ALA A 137 -4.05 -17.92 -3.67
CA ALA A 137 -4.99 -17.58 -2.61
C ALA A 137 -4.73 -16.21 -1.97
N ARG A 138 -3.45 -15.86 -1.75
CA ARG A 138 -3.04 -14.55 -1.22
C ARG A 138 -3.31 -13.44 -2.23
N ARG A 139 -2.99 -13.66 -3.51
CA ARG A 139 -3.32 -12.72 -4.60
C ARG A 139 -4.81 -12.41 -4.63
N LYS A 140 -5.65 -13.45 -4.67
CA LYS A 140 -7.12 -13.28 -4.67
C LYS A 140 -7.59 -12.44 -3.49
N ALA A 141 -7.08 -12.73 -2.28
CA ALA A 141 -7.47 -12.00 -1.07
C ALA A 141 -7.05 -10.52 -1.12
N VAL A 142 -5.82 -10.23 -1.54
CA VAL A 142 -5.30 -8.86 -1.64
C VAL A 142 -6.02 -8.07 -2.73
N THR A 143 -6.21 -8.65 -3.91
CA THR A 143 -6.95 -8.02 -5.02
C THR A 143 -8.40 -7.73 -4.65
N LEU A 144 -9.10 -8.67 -4.00
CA LEU A 144 -10.48 -8.45 -3.56
C LEU A 144 -10.56 -7.32 -2.53
N ARG A 145 -9.60 -7.25 -1.60
CA ARG A 145 -9.51 -6.17 -0.62
C ARG A 145 -9.26 -4.82 -1.28
N PHE A 146 -8.32 -4.75 -2.22
CA PHE A 146 -8.07 -3.56 -3.03
C PHE A 146 -9.35 -3.09 -3.71
N ALA A 147 -10.03 -3.97 -4.46
CA ALA A 147 -11.24 -3.62 -5.19
C ALA A 147 -12.37 -3.11 -4.28
N ARG A 148 -12.63 -3.79 -3.15
CA ARG A 148 -13.64 -3.36 -2.18
C ARG A 148 -13.30 -2.00 -1.57
N LEU A 149 -12.05 -1.79 -1.18
CA LEU A 149 -11.62 -0.52 -0.58
C LEU A 149 -11.70 0.63 -1.59
N SER A 150 -11.31 0.41 -2.86
CA SER A 150 -11.49 1.37 -3.94
C SER A 150 -12.95 1.76 -4.12
N ALA A 151 -13.86 0.78 -4.19
CA ALA A 151 -15.28 1.02 -4.37
C ALA A 151 -15.88 1.81 -3.20
N LEU A 152 -15.55 1.43 -1.96
CA LEU A 152 -16.03 2.12 -0.76
C LEU A 152 -15.53 3.57 -0.68
N ARG A 153 -14.26 3.82 -0.99
CA ARG A 153 -13.70 5.19 -1.01
C ARG A 153 -14.28 6.04 -2.13
N LEU A 154 -14.52 5.45 -3.30
CA LEU A 154 -15.20 6.16 -4.39
C LEU A 154 -16.64 6.49 -3.99
N GLN A 155 -17.37 5.55 -3.39
CA GLN A 155 -18.72 5.79 -2.89
C GLN A 155 -18.73 6.92 -1.85
N ALA A 156 -17.81 6.92 -0.90
CA ALA A 156 -17.67 8.00 0.09
C ALA A 156 -17.40 9.37 -0.55
N THR A 157 -16.73 9.39 -1.70
CA THR A 157 -16.42 10.62 -2.44
C THR A 157 -17.63 11.10 -3.23
N VAL A 158 -18.37 10.18 -3.84
CA VAL A 158 -19.55 10.47 -4.66
C VAL A 158 -20.76 10.83 -3.79
N ASP A 159 -20.95 10.13 -2.67
CA ASP A 159 -22.01 10.34 -1.70
C ASP A 159 -21.46 10.27 -0.26
N PRO A 160 -20.95 11.39 0.26
CA PRO A 160 -20.44 11.46 1.63
C PRO A 160 -21.50 11.16 2.71
N GLY A 161 -22.80 11.29 2.41
CA GLY A 161 -23.90 11.09 3.35
C GLY A 161 -24.25 9.62 3.58
N ALA A 162 -24.00 8.76 2.60
CA ALA A 162 -24.34 7.34 2.67
C ALA A 162 -23.47 6.52 3.66
N MET A 163 -22.25 6.98 3.99
CA MET A 163 -21.33 6.24 4.86
C MET A 163 -21.68 6.35 6.36
N MET A 164 -22.50 7.33 6.75
CA MET A 164 -22.92 7.53 8.15
C MET A 164 -24.00 6.52 8.62
N ALA A 165 -24.42 5.58 7.77
CA ALA A 165 -25.57 4.70 8.01
C ALA A 165 -25.21 3.21 8.18
N LEU A 166 -23.94 2.86 8.41
CA LEU A 166 -23.47 1.50 8.72
C LEU A 166 -22.65 1.53 10.02
#